data_AF-A0A227JDK2-F1
#
_entry.id   AF-A0A227JDK2-F1
#
_cell.length_a   1.000
_cell.length_b   1.000
_cell.length_c   1.000
_cell.angle_alpha   90.00
_cell.angle_beta   90.00
_cell.angle_gamma   90.00
#
_symmetry.space_group_name_H-M   'P 1'
#
loop_
_entity.id
_entity.type
_entity.pdbx_description
1 polymer ?
#
loop_
_entity_poly.entity_id
_entity_poly.type
_entity_poly.pdbx_seq_one_letter_code
_entity_poly.pdbx_strand_id
1 'polypeptide(L)'
;SRATSVYFPGCVVPMLPESLSNGLCSLNPNEDRLVMVCEMTFDDEGNMLDSEFSEGIIHSHARLTYDDANRIIMQSSAKTTYQSNNPKNNIAQYLVNLHRLYLNLSGQRKVRGAIDFDTQELAFKLNNKKKIASIVPVVRNDAHRMIEEFMLCANVATAQFLELNKIPSLYRVHSGPQMKKLTSLRMLLAEKGLTLAGGDKPTSHDYNALLDQVRDLDECDIIRTLLLRSQSQAEYSPKNLGHFGLAYDAYAHFTSPIRRYPDLLIHRAIRAKLREKTTGKLRSLLMKLKPIRQLAGISNSYPYDTKEIEQLSVHCSHQSRQADEVSREVESALKCHYMKPFIGRNFMGSVSGVTHFGVFVELEENRIEGLIPLSSFQNGDFEFDAIKQKISSQTTTFTLGTQVNIIVKEIDSKQRKIIFNFA
;
A
#
# COMPACT_ATOMS: atom_id res chain seq x y z
N SER A 1 15.75 -3.44 16.15
CA SER A 1 14.49 -2.70 16.36
C SER A 1 13.47 -3.12 15.30
N ARG A 2 12.16 -3.08 15.56
CA ARG A 2 11.11 -3.59 14.65
C ARG A 2 10.86 -2.70 13.42
N ALA A 3 10.93 -1.38 13.59
CA ALA A 3 10.64 -0.32 12.60
C ALA A 3 9.24 -0.32 11.94
N THR A 4 8.55 -1.45 11.86
CA THR A 4 7.17 -1.58 11.41
C THR A 4 6.45 -2.69 12.19
N SER A 5 5.12 -2.63 12.23
CA SER A 5 4.32 -3.80 12.65
C SER A 5 4.28 -4.82 11.52
N VAL A 6 4.18 -6.10 11.86
CA VAL A 6 4.06 -7.20 10.89
C VAL A 6 2.66 -7.79 11.01
N TYR A 7 1.94 -7.86 9.89
CA TYR A 7 0.54 -8.29 9.84
C TYR A 7 0.46 -9.68 9.21
N PHE A 8 0.11 -10.67 10.02
CA PHE A 8 -0.20 -12.02 9.56
C PHE A 8 -1.71 -12.21 9.47
N PRO A 9 -2.19 -13.19 8.69
CA PRO A 9 -3.58 -13.62 8.77
C PRO A 9 -3.95 -13.99 10.22
N GLY A 10 -4.85 -13.22 10.82
CA GLY A 10 -5.36 -13.41 12.19
C GLY A 10 -4.38 -13.13 13.33
N CYS A 11 -3.24 -12.46 13.07
CA CYS A 11 -2.28 -12.10 14.12
C CYS A 11 -1.46 -10.87 13.73
N VAL A 12 -1.10 -10.02 14.68
CA VAL A 12 -0.23 -8.86 14.45
C VAL A 12 0.93 -8.92 15.42
N VAL A 13 2.14 -8.68 14.92
CA VAL A 13 3.32 -8.40 15.75
C VAL A 13 3.49 -6.88 15.76
N PRO A 14 3.02 -6.18 16.81
CA PRO A 14 2.95 -4.72 16.80
C PRO A 14 4.35 -4.10 16.94
N MET A 15 4.57 -2.93 16.33
CA MET A 15 5.83 -2.20 16.48
C MET A 15 6.03 -1.73 17.92
N LEU A 16 4.95 -1.25 18.54
CA LEU A 16 4.90 -0.79 19.92
C LEU A 16 4.23 -1.83 20.83
N PRO A 17 4.48 -1.81 22.16
CA PRO A 17 3.74 -2.63 23.11
C PRO A 17 2.23 -2.39 23.02
N GLU A 18 1.43 -3.44 23.21
CA GLU A 18 -0.04 -3.39 23.09
C GLU A 18 -0.70 -2.39 24.03
N SER A 19 -0.14 -2.20 25.24
CA SER A 19 -0.61 -1.19 26.20
C SER A 19 -0.55 0.24 25.63
N LEU A 20 0.41 0.51 24.75
CA LEU A 20 0.48 1.77 24.01
C LEU A 20 -0.37 1.72 22.75
N SER A 21 -0.20 0.71 21.89
CA SER A 21 -0.82 0.69 20.57
C SER A 21 -2.35 0.57 20.61
N ASN A 22 -2.89 -0.22 21.55
CA ASN A 22 -4.33 -0.48 21.68
C ASN A 22 -4.97 0.34 22.81
N GLY A 23 -4.16 0.95 23.66
CA GLY A 23 -4.59 1.80 24.78
C GLY A 23 -4.32 3.28 24.50
N LEU A 24 -3.23 3.80 25.07
CA LEU A 24 -2.95 5.24 25.16
C LEU A 24 -2.79 5.94 23.80
N CYS A 25 -2.26 5.26 22.79
CA CYS A 25 -2.09 5.83 21.44
C CYS A 25 -3.29 5.56 20.53
N SER A 26 -4.17 4.60 20.88
CA SER A 26 -5.38 4.34 20.12
C SER A 26 -6.40 5.47 20.32
N LEU A 27 -6.97 5.97 19.23
CA LEU A 27 -7.99 7.03 19.26
C LEU A 27 -9.37 6.43 19.61
N ASN A 28 -9.48 5.88 20.81
CA ASN A 28 -10.68 5.21 21.30
C ASN A 28 -11.87 6.18 21.37
N PRO A 29 -13.09 5.70 21.08
CA PRO A 29 -14.29 6.52 21.15
C PRO A 29 -14.58 6.94 22.59
N ASN A 30 -15.12 8.15 22.76
CA ASN A 30 -15.57 8.73 24.02
C ASN A 30 -14.47 8.89 25.08
N GLU A 31 -13.22 9.02 24.66
CA GLU A 31 -12.09 9.28 25.54
C GLU A 31 -11.22 10.41 25.00
N ASP A 32 -10.63 11.19 25.90
CA ASP A 32 -9.69 12.23 25.53
C ASP A 32 -8.36 11.61 25.10
N ARG A 33 -7.82 12.11 23.99
CA ARG A 33 -6.59 11.60 23.37
C ARG A 33 -5.70 12.72 22.85
N LEU A 34 -4.40 12.60 23.13
CA LEU A 34 -3.38 13.47 22.58
C LEU A 34 -3.14 13.14 21.10
N VAL A 35 -3.07 14.17 20.27
CA VAL A 35 -2.85 14.03 18.83
C VAL A 35 -1.85 15.04 18.29
N MET A 36 -1.21 14.67 17.18
CA MET A 36 -0.61 15.61 16.25
C MET A 36 -1.62 15.82 15.13
N VAL A 37 -2.09 17.05 14.95
CA VAL A 37 -3.11 17.42 13.97
C VAL A 37 -2.43 17.96 12.73
N CYS A 38 -2.94 17.58 11.56
CA CYS A 38 -2.70 18.23 10.28
C CYS A 38 -4.03 18.82 9.83
N GLU A 39 -4.17 20.13 9.93
CA GLU A 39 -5.33 20.88 9.44
C GLU A 39 -5.03 21.34 8.02
N MET A 40 -5.98 21.15 7.10
CA MET A 40 -5.80 21.44 5.68
C MET A 40 -7.03 22.16 5.15
N THR A 41 -6.80 23.15 4.28
CA THR A 41 -7.88 23.86 3.58
C THR A 41 -7.85 23.47 2.11
N PHE A 42 -9.02 23.19 1.53
CA PHE A 42 -9.18 22.83 0.14
C PHE A 42 -10.13 23.81 -0.57
N ASP A 43 -9.90 24.04 -1.86
CA ASP A 43 -10.88 24.70 -2.74
C ASP A 43 -11.97 23.71 -3.21
N ASP A 44 -12.94 24.23 -3.97
CA ASP A 44 -14.05 23.44 -4.50
C ASP A 44 -13.59 22.44 -5.58
N GLU A 45 -12.44 22.66 -6.18
CA GLU A 45 -11.80 21.73 -7.11
C GLU A 45 -11.02 20.63 -6.41
N GLY A 46 -10.78 20.71 -5.10
CA GLY A 46 -10.03 19.72 -4.33
C GLY A 46 -8.52 19.93 -4.30
N ASN A 47 -8.02 21.11 -4.66
CA ASN A 47 -6.62 21.50 -4.45
C ASN A 47 -6.41 21.93 -3.00
N MET A 48 -5.29 21.51 -2.41
CA MET A 48 -4.91 21.94 -1.07
C MET A 48 -4.32 23.35 -1.12
N LEU A 49 -5.00 24.31 -0.49
CA LEU A 49 -4.62 25.71 -0.45
C LEU A 49 -3.61 26.02 0.67
N ASP A 50 -3.82 25.39 1.84
CA ASP A 50 -2.99 25.60 3.02
C ASP A 50 -2.98 24.35 3.91
N SER A 51 -1.93 24.24 4.74
CA SER A 51 -1.84 23.21 5.77
C SER A 51 -1.06 23.68 7.00
N GLU A 52 -1.58 23.36 8.18
CA GLU A 52 -0.95 23.66 9.46
C GLU A 52 -0.84 22.41 10.33
N PHE A 53 0.22 22.34 11.14
CA PHE A 53 0.43 21.30 12.13
C PHE A 53 0.32 21.85 13.55
N SER A 54 -0.36 21.13 14.42
CA SER A 54 -0.51 21.51 15.83
C SER A 54 -0.56 20.30 16.76
N GLU A 55 -0.26 20.51 18.04
CA GLU A 55 -0.50 19.50 19.09
C GLU A 55 -1.88 19.76 19.71
N GLY A 56 -2.69 18.71 19.90
CA GLY A 56 -4.07 18.87 20.37
C GLY A 56 -4.56 17.72 21.24
N ILE A 57 -5.76 17.93 21.79
CA ILE A 57 -6.57 16.90 22.46
C ILE A 57 -7.84 16.74 21.66
N ILE A 58 -8.18 15.50 21.31
CA ILE A 58 -9.47 15.17 20.68
C ILE A 58 -10.30 14.28 21.58
N HIS A 59 -11.60 14.26 21.30
CA HIS A 59 -12.55 13.32 21.85
C HIS A 59 -13.25 12.62 20.68
N SER A 60 -12.92 11.36 20.42
CA SER A 60 -13.49 10.64 19.27
C SER A 60 -14.98 10.36 19.51
N HIS A 61 -15.86 10.89 18.66
CA HIS A 61 -17.31 10.81 18.87
C HIS A 61 -17.93 9.47 18.47
N ALA A 62 -17.21 8.65 17.69
CA ALA A 62 -17.66 7.32 17.30
C ALA A 62 -16.50 6.44 16.81
N ARG A 63 -16.69 5.13 16.93
CA ARG A 63 -15.87 4.10 16.28
C ARG A 63 -16.70 3.43 15.20
N LEU A 64 -16.39 3.72 13.94
CA LEU A 64 -17.11 3.20 12.78
C LEU A 64 -16.25 2.18 12.03
N THR A 65 -16.91 1.16 11.48
CA THR A 65 -16.30 0.34 10.42
C THR A 65 -16.47 1.03 9.06
N TYR A 66 -15.69 0.62 8.05
CA TYR A 66 -15.87 1.15 6.70
C TYR A 66 -17.27 0.85 6.14
N ASP A 67 -17.83 -0.32 6.44
CA ASP A 67 -19.17 -0.70 5.99
C ASP A 67 -20.26 0.15 6.68
N ASP A 68 -20.09 0.46 7.96
CA ASP A 68 -21.00 1.38 8.67
C ASP A 68 -20.96 2.78 8.06
N ALA A 69 -19.77 3.34 7.85
CA ALA A 69 -19.60 4.66 7.26
C ALA A 69 -20.18 4.71 5.83
N ASN A 70 -19.88 3.72 5.00
CA ASN A 70 -20.40 3.61 3.64
C ASN A 70 -21.92 3.53 3.63
N ARG A 71 -22.52 2.71 4.50
CA ARG A 71 -23.98 2.60 4.63
C ARG A 71 -24.63 3.94 5.00
N ILE A 72 -24.05 4.68 5.96
CA ILE A 72 -24.56 6.00 6.37
C ILE A 72 -24.51 7.01 5.20
N ILE A 73 -23.39 7.06 4.47
CA ILE A 73 -23.22 7.95 3.31
C ILE A 73 -24.25 7.64 2.21
N MET A 74 -24.43 6.36 1.89
CA MET A 74 -25.34 5.92 0.82
C MET A 74 -26.81 6.15 1.19
N GLN A 75 -27.20 5.91 2.45
CA GLN A 75 -28.57 6.15 2.93
C GLN A 75 -28.90 7.64 2.99
N SER A 76 -27.95 8.48 3.41
CA SER A 76 -28.16 9.94 3.52
C SER A 76 -28.32 10.61 2.15
N SER A 77 -27.74 10.02 1.10
CA SER A 77 -27.85 10.50 -0.28
C SER A 77 -29.21 10.15 -0.94
N ALA A 78 -29.96 9.18 -0.41
CA ALA A 78 -31.14 8.57 -1.05
C ALA A 78 -32.50 9.20 -0.69
N LYS A 79 -32.53 10.43 -0.14
CA LYS A 79 -33.63 11.06 0.63
C LYS A 79 -33.68 10.56 2.09
N THR A 80 -33.35 11.45 3.02
CA THR A 80 -34.08 11.78 4.26
C THR A 80 -33.13 12.63 5.11
N THR A 81 -33.57 13.83 5.49
CA THR A 81 -32.91 14.65 6.51
C THR A 81 -32.81 13.82 7.77
N TYR A 82 -31.63 13.28 8.07
CA TYR A 82 -31.37 12.58 9.34
C TYR A 82 -31.45 13.61 10.48
N GLN A 83 -32.66 13.79 11.02
CA GLN A 83 -32.86 14.50 12.28
C GLN A 83 -32.41 13.56 13.40
N SER A 84 -31.13 13.66 13.76
CA SER A 84 -30.68 13.21 15.07
C SER A 84 -31.30 14.14 16.12
N ASN A 85 -31.99 13.58 17.11
CA ASN A 85 -32.58 14.30 18.25
C ASN A 85 -31.54 14.98 19.17
N ASN A 86 -30.25 14.92 18.81
CA ASN A 86 -29.18 15.64 19.50
C ASN A 86 -28.36 16.48 18.50
N PRO A 87 -28.58 17.81 18.43
CA PRO A 87 -27.97 18.68 17.41
C PRO A 87 -26.43 18.78 17.50
N LYS A 88 -25.81 18.32 18.59
CA LYS A 88 -24.35 18.39 18.80
C LYS A 88 -23.55 17.25 18.14
N ASN A 89 -24.17 16.13 17.75
CA ASN A 89 -23.48 14.94 17.22
C ASN A 89 -24.10 14.43 15.91
N ASN A 90 -24.21 15.28 14.88
CA ASN A 90 -24.69 14.83 13.57
C ASN A 90 -23.57 14.19 12.74
N ILE A 91 -23.09 13.02 13.19
CA ILE A 91 -22.04 12.23 12.54
C ILE A 91 -22.39 11.94 11.07
N ALA A 92 -23.68 11.70 10.77
CA ALA A 92 -24.13 11.46 9.40
C ALA A 92 -23.84 12.66 8.48
N GLN A 93 -24.16 13.88 8.91
CA GLN A 93 -23.87 15.08 8.12
C GLN A 93 -22.36 15.29 7.92
N TYR A 94 -21.53 15.03 8.94
CA TYR A 94 -20.08 15.11 8.79
C TYR A 94 -19.54 14.08 7.81
N LEU A 95 -20.05 12.84 7.83
CA LEU A 95 -19.66 11.81 6.85
C LEU A 95 -20.08 12.19 5.43
N VAL A 96 -21.25 12.79 5.23
CA VAL A 96 -21.68 13.30 3.92
C VAL A 96 -20.76 14.43 3.44
N ASN A 97 -20.36 15.35 4.31
CA ASN A 97 -19.43 16.43 3.94
C ASN A 97 -18.04 15.88 3.59
N LEU A 98 -17.54 14.91 4.36
CA LEU A 98 -16.28 14.21 4.06
C LEU A 98 -16.37 13.45 2.72
N HIS A 99 -17.50 12.79 2.44
CA HIS A 99 -17.69 12.11 1.16
C HIS A 99 -17.67 13.09 -0.02
N ARG A 100 -18.29 14.28 0.11
CA ARG A 100 -18.21 15.35 -0.91
C ARG A 100 -16.77 15.79 -1.16
N LEU A 101 -15.99 16.02 -0.09
CA LEU A 101 -14.58 16.35 -0.23
C LEU A 101 -13.82 15.21 -0.95
N TYR A 102 -14.08 13.96 -0.59
CA TYR A 102 -13.48 12.81 -1.27
C TYR A 102 -13.78 12.77 -2.78
N LEU A 103 -15.00 13.10 -3.21
CA LEU A 103 -15.34 13.15 -4.63
C LEU A 103 -14.48 14.18 -5.38
N ASN A 104 -14.25 15.36 -4.79
CA ASN A 104 -13.37 16.39 -5.36
C ASN A 104 -11.91 15.90 -5.42
N LEU A 105 -11.40 15.34 -4.32
CA LEU A 105 -10.04 14.78 -4.25
C LEU A 105 -9.83 13.64 -5.26
N SER A 106 -10.84 12.78 -5.44
CA SER A 106 -10.81 11.70 -6.43
C SER A 106 -10.75 12.24 -7.86
N GLY A 107 -11.46 13.34 -8.16
CA GLY A 107 -11.32 14.08 -9.40
C GLY A 107 -9.88 14.55 -9.63
N GLN A 108 -9.28 15.21 -8.64
CA GLN A 108 -7.90 15.69 -8.73
C GLN A 108 -6.87 14.58 -8.85
N ARG A 109 -7.12 13.42 -8.23
CA ARG A 109 -6.26 12.24 -8.39
C ARG A 109 -6.17 11.78 -9.85
N LYS A 110 -7.28 11.83 -10.60
CA LYS A 110 -7.29 11.50 -12.03
C LYS A 110 -6.54 12.56 -12.85
N VAL A 111 -6.78 13.84 -12.57
CA VAL A 111 -6.08 14.97 -13.23
C VAL A 111 -4.57 14.89 -13.03
N ARG A 112 -4.12 14.56 -11.82
CA ARG A 112 -2.71 14.36 -11.48
C ARG A 112 -2.09 13.13 -12.15
N GLY A 113 -2.90 12.20 -12.65
CA GLY A 113 -2.43 10.98 -13.29
C GLY A 113 -1.85 9.96 -12.33
N ALA A 114 -2.38 9.85 -11.09
CA ALA A 114 -2.02 8.73 -10.22
C ALA A 114 -2.42 7.42 -10.89
N ILE A 115 -1.58 6.39 -10.79
CA ILE A 115 -1.89 5.09 -11.41
C ILE A 115 -2.78 4.31 -10.46
N ASP A 116 -3.96 3.94 -10.92
CA ASP A 116 -4.88 3.08 -10.17
C ASP A 116 -4.87 1.68 -10.75
N PHE A 117 -4.06 0.83 -10.13
CA PHE A 117 -4.08 -0.59 -10.42
C PHE A 117 -5.15 -1.23 -9.54
N ASP A 118 -6.37 -1.34 -10.06
CA ASP A 118 -7.43 -2.06 -9.35
C ASP A 118 -7.06 -3.55 -9.31
N THR A 119 -6.54 -3.98 -8.17
CA THR A 119 -6.20 -5.38 -7.89
C THR A 119 -7.18 -5.91 -6.86
N GLN A 120 -7.79 -7.06 -7.17
CA GLN A 120 -8.69 -7.74 -6.23
C GLN A 120 -7.88 -8.34 -5.07
N GLU A 121 -7.86 -7.66 -3.93
CA GLU A 121 -7.32 -8.20 -2.69
C GLU A 121 -8.21 -9.34 -2.15
N LEU A 122 -7.59 -10.30 -1.47
CA LEU A 122 -8.26 -11.43 -0.84
C LEU A 122 -8.06 -11.41 0.68
N ALA A 123 -9.13 -11.72 1.41
CA ALA A 123 -9.10 -11.91 2.85
C ALA A 123 -9.25 -13.39 3.21
N PHE A 124 -8.41 -13.86 4.14
CA PHE A 124 -8.54 -15.19 4.71
C PHE A 124 -9.45 -15.17 5.93
N LYS A 125 -10.57 -15.89 5.86
CA LYS A 125 -11.40 -16.17 7.03
C LYS A 125 -10.81 -17.38 7.74
N LEU A 126 -10.33 -17.18 8.96
CA LEU A 126 -9.73 -18.24 9.75
C LEU A 126 -10.77 -18.89 10.67
N ASN A 127 -10.65 -20.20 10.89
CA ASN A 127 -11.40 -20.92 11.92
C ASN A 127 -10.73 -20.81 13.30
N ASN A 128 -11.35 -21.42 14.32
CA ASN A 128 -10.88 -21.41 15.71
C ASN A 128 -9.48 -22.05 15.89
N LYS A 129 -9.01 -22.85 14.92
CA LYS A 129 -7.66 -23.45 14.90
C LYS A 129 -6.64 -22.60 14.13
N LYS A 130 -6.98 -21.34 13.80
CA LYS A 130 -6.17 -20.42 12.99
C LYS A 130 -5.80 -20.99 11.61
N LYS A 131 -6.69 -21.79 11.02
CA LYS A 131 -6.56 -22.32 9.65
C LYS A 131 -7.56 -21.62 8.73
N ILE A 132 -7.22 -21.50 7.44
CA ILE A 132 -8.13 -20.91 6.45
C ILE A 132 -9.40 -21.78 6.37
N ALA A 133 -10.54 -21.17 6.64
CA ALA A 133 -11.86 -21.73 6.42
C ALA A 133 -12.39 -21.34 5.03
N SER A 134 -12.17 -20.10 4.62
CA SER A 134 -12.50 -19.60 3.29
C SER A 134 -11.60 -18.44 2.88
N ILE A 135 -11.53 -18.22 1.57
CA ILE A 135 -10.83 -17.10 0.93
C ILE A 135 -11.90 -16.29 0.21
N VAL A 136 -12.00 -15.00 0.52
CA VAL A 136 -13.05 -14.12 -0.02
C VAL A 136 -12.46 -12.83 -0.56
N PRO A 137 -13.01 -12.26 -1.63
CA PRO A 137 -12.59 -10.95 -2.12
C PRO A 137 -12.87 -9.87 -1.08
N VAL A 138 -11.92 -8.95 -0.93
CA VAL A 138 -12.10 -7.71 -0.17
C VAL A 138 -12.89 -6.74 -1.04
N VAL A 139 -14.02 -6.26 -0.54
CA VAL A 139 -14.82 -5.25 -1.22
C VAL A 139 -14.37 -3.86 -0.76
N ARG A 140 -13.70 -3.13 -1.65
CA ARG A 140 -13.25 -1.76 -1.40
C ARG A 140 -14.37 -0.77 -1.78
N ASN A 141 -15.04 -0.21 -0.77
CA ASN A 141 -16.10 0.79 -0.94
C ASN A 141 -15.58 2.25 -0.78
N ASP A 142 -16.46 3.23 -0.96
CA ASP A 142 -16.12 4.66 -0.91
C ASP A 142 -15.55 5.10 0.44
N ALA A 143 -15.97 4.50 1.56
CA ALA A 143 -15.40 4.84 2.86
C ALA A 143 -13.91 4.48 2.97
N HIS A 144 -13.48 3.37 2.34
CA HIS A 144 -12.07 3.00 2.26
C HIS A 144 -11.29 4.03 1.42
N ARG A 145 -11.82 4.37 0.25
CA ARG A 145 -11.20 5.31 -0.70
C ARG A 145 -11.11 6.73 -0.11
N MET A 146 -12.15 7.16 0.59
CA MET A 146 -12.20 8.44 1.29
C MET A 146 -11.10 8.57 2.35
N ILE A 147 -10.96 7.58 3.24
CA ILE A 147 -9.89 7.60 4.24
C ILE A 147 -8.52 7.56 3.58
N GLU A 148 -8.32 6.75 2.52
CA GLU A 148 -7.07 6.74 1.77
C GLU A 148 -6.70 8.13 1.26
N GLU A 149 -7.60 8.82 0.54
CA GLU A 149 -7.33 10.15 -0.01
C GLU A 149 -6.99 11.16 1.10
N PHE A 150 -7.71 11.16 2.22
CA PHE A 150 -7.40 12.06 3.34
C PHE A 150 -6.01 11.79 3.92
N MET A 151 -5.62 10.53 4.03
CA MET A 151 -4.28 10.18 4.50
C MET A 151 -3.21 10.59 3.49
N LEU A 152 -3.49 10.47 2.18
CA LEU A 152 -2.58 10.95 1.13
C LEU A 152 -2.38 12.46 1.23
N CYS A 153 -3.45 13.24 1.39
CA CYS A 153 -3.36 14.69 1.56
C CYS A 153 -2.49 15.09 2.77
N ALA A 154 -2.74 14.49 3.94
CA ALA A 154 -1.94 14.76 5.13
C ALA A 154 -0.45 14.39 4.95
N ASN A 155 -0.17 13.30 4.23
CA ASN A 155 1.19 12.87 3.91
C ASN A 155 1.90 13.82 2.92
N VAL A 156 1.17 14.42 1.97
CA VAL A 156 1.69 15.45 1.05
C VAL A 156 1.97 16.75 1.80
N ALA A 157 1.02 17.22 2.62
CA ALA A 157 1.21 18.39 3.49
C ALA A 157 2.44 18.23 4.40
N THR A 158 2.64 17.02 4.92
CA THR A 158 3.82 16.69 5.72
C THR A 158 5.10 16.80 4.89
N ALA A 159 5.14 16.25 3.67
CA ALA A 159 6.32 16.35 2.82
C ALA A 159 6.68 17.81 2.50
N GLN A 160 5.69 18.63 2.14
CA GLN A 160 5.85 20.06 1.90
C GLN A 160 6.35 20.80 3.14
N PHE A 161 5.81 20.48 4.32
CA PHE A 161 6.28 21.06 5.58
C PHE A 161 7.75 20.73 5.86
N LEU A 162 8.18 19.50 5.63
CA LEU A 162 9.56 19.07 5.85
C LEU A 162 10.53 19.78 4.89
N GLU A 163 10.16 19.93 3.62
CA GLU A 163 10.95 20.63 2.61
C GLU A 163 11.09 22.12 2.92
N LEU A 164 9.96 22.80 3.18
CA LEU A 164 9.92 24.22 3.48
C LEU A 164 10.79 24.58 4.69
N ASN A 165 10.77 23.72 5.72
CA ASN A 165 11.54 23.92 6.94
C ASN A 165 12.95 23.31 6.88
N LYS A 166 13.33 22.68 5.76
CA LYS A 166 14.63 22.01 5.54
C LYS A 166 14.99 21.04 6.68
N ILE A 167 14.00 20.27 7.15
CA ILE A 167 14.21 19.33 8.26
C ILE A 167 14.72 18.00 7.67
N PRO A 168 15.90 17.50 8.09
CA PRO A 168 16.34 16.17 7.69
C PRO A 168 15.32 15.11 8.10
N SER A 169 14.71 14.41 7.15
CA SER A 169 13.61 13.49 7.42
C SER A 169 13.50 12.43 6.33
N LEU A 170 12.61 11.46 6.53
CA LEU A 170 12.35 10.38 5.58
C LEU A 170 11.17 10.72 4.66
N TYR A 171 11.44 10.77 3.36
CA TYR A 171 10.42 10.75 2.31
C TYR A 171 10.10 9.32 1.94
N ARG A 172 8.85 9.09 1.51
CA ARG A 172 8.43 7.83 0.90
C ARG A 172 8.50 8.03 -0.61
N VAL A 173 9.57 7.51 -1.22
CA VAL A 173 9.86 7.71 -2.64
C VAL A 173 9.49 6.48 -3.44
N HIS A 174 9.08 6.70 -4.68
CA HIS A 174 8.80 5.64 -5.64
C HIS A 174 9.29 6.09 -7.01
N SER A 175 10.44 5.57 -7.42
CA SER A 175 10.99 5.85 -8.75
C SER A 175 10.15 5.17 -9.82
N GLY A 176 10.17 5.71 -11.04
CA GLY A 176 9.61 5.03 -12.21
C GLY A 176 10.32 3.70 -12.53
N PRO A 177 9.91 3.01 -13.60
CA PRO A 177 10.51 1.75 -14.03
C PRO A 177 12.00 1.93 -14.37
N GLN A 178 12.83 0.96 -13.99
CA GLN A 178 14.24 0.92 -14.43
C GLN A 178 14.33 0.61 -15.92
N MET A 179 15.37 1.12 -16.61
CA MET A 179 15.53 0.97 -18.06
C MET A 179 15.41 -0.49 -18.53
N LYS A 180 16.08 -1.43 -17.86
CA LYS A 180 15.99 -2.87 -18.19
C LYS A 180 14.55 -3.40 -18.14
N LYS A 181 13.80 -3.04 -17.09
CA LYS A 181 12.39 -3.44 -16.93
C LYS A 181 11.50 -2.77 -17.97
N LEU A 182 11.77 -1.51 -18.30
CA LEU A 182 11.06 -0.75 -19.32
C LEU A 182 11.26 -1.35 -20.72
N THR A 183 12.50 -1.72 -21.08
CA THR A 183 12.80 -2.41 -22.34
C THR A 183 12.05 -3.74 -22.43
N SER A 184 12.10 -4.58 -21.39
CA SER A 184 11.36 -5.85 -21.36
C SER A 184 9.85 -5.63 -21.48
N LEU A 185 9.28 -4.66 -20.76
CA LEU A 185 7.87 -4.30 -20.87
C LEU A 185 7.50 -3.92 -22.31
N ARG A 186 8.30 -3.07 -22.96
CA ARG A 186 8.05 -2.63 -24.34
C ARG A 186 8.07 -3.79 -25.34
N MET A 187 8.98 -4.74 -25.16
CA MET A 187 9.02 -5.93 -26.00
C MET A 187 7.74 -6.77 -25.83
N LEU A 188 7.29 -6.99 -24.60
CA LEU A 188 6.06 -7.73 -24.30
C LEU A 188 4.81 -7.03 -24.82
N LEU A 189 4.75 -5.70 -24.74
CA LEU A 189 3.66 -4.91 -25.33
C LEU A 189 3.67 -4.97 -26.86
N ALA A 190 4.85 -4.92 -27.49
CA ALA A 190 4.97 -4.97 -28.95
C ALA A 190 4.47 -6.29 -29.54
N GLU A 191 4.67 -7.43 -28.85
CA GLU A 191 4.09 -8.72 -29.27
C GLU A 191 2.56 -8.72 -29.29
N LYS A 192 1.95 -7.86 -28.46
CA LYS A 192 0.50 -7.64 -28.39
C LYS A 192 0.03 -6.51 -29.30
N GLY A 193 0.93 -5.93 -30.12
CA GLY A 193 0.62 -4.78 -30.98
C GLY A 193 0.41 -3.47 -30.21
N LEU A 194 0.87 -3.39 -28.97
CA LEU A 194 0.72 -2.23 -28.09
C LEU A 194 2.04 -1.47 -27.94
N THR A 195 1.95 -0.17 -27.69
CA THR A 195 3.12 0.68 -27.46
C THR A 195 2.92 1.55 -26.21
N LEU A 196 3.98 1.66 -25.40
CA LEU A 196 4.02 2.59 -24.27
C LEU A 196 4.74 3.87 -24.68
N ALA A 197 4.00 4.99 -24.63
CA ALA A 197 4.48 6.34 -24.92
C ALA A 197 5.52 6.86 -23.91
N GLY A 198 5.89 8.14 -24.00
CA GLY A 198 6.76 8.81 -23.02
C GLY A 198 8.27 8.55 -23.14
N GLY A 199 8.74 7.93 -24.24
CA GLY A 199 10.17 7.78 -24.53
C GLY A 199 10.96 7.07 -23.43
N ASP A 200 12.19 7.47 -23.13
CA ASP A 200 13.03 6.78 -22.14
C ASP A 200 12.58 6.97 -20.68
N LYS A 201 11.68 7.92 -20.42
CA LYS A 201 11.16 8.24 -19.09
C LYS A 201 9.64 8.44 -19.15
N PRO A 202 8.86 7.36 -19.36
CA PRO A 202 7.42 7.44 -19.36
C PRO A 202 6.90 7.96 -18.01
N THR A 203 5.89 8.80 -18.08
CA THR A 203 5.18 9.37 -16.93
C THR A 203 4.04 8.45 -16.48
N SER A 204 3.44 8.72 -15.33
CA SER A 204 2.25 8.01 -14.89
C SER A 204 1.05 8.23 -15.82
N HIS A 205 0.98 9.38 -16.50
CA HIS A 205 -0.01 9.63 -17.55
C HIS A 205 0.15 8.72 -18.76
N ASP A 206 1.38 8.44 -19.19
CA ASP A 206 1.63 7.48 -20.29
C ASP A 206 1.16 6.07 -19.93
N TYR A 207 1.32 5.68 -18.66
CA TYR A 207 0.81 4.40 -18.14
C TYR A 207 -0.72 4.37 -18.12
N ASN A 208 -1.35 5.43 -17.62
CA ASN A 208 -2.81 5.52 -17.56
C ASN A 208 -3.43 5.55 -18.96
N ALA A 209 -2.82 6.26 -19.93
CA ALA A 209 -3.29 6.28 -21.31
C ALA A 209 -3.29 4.88 -21.94
N LEU A 210 -2.24 4.08 -21.69
CA LEU A 210 -2.20 2.69 -22.13
C LEU A 210 -3.26 1.83 -21.41
N LEU A 211 -3.43 2.00 -20.09
CA LEU A 211 -4.45 1.28 -19.32
C LEU A 211 -5.87 1.59 -19.82
N ASP A 212 -6.13 2.83 -20.22
CA ASP A 212 -7.40 3.26 -20.79
C ASP A 212 -7.62 2.66 -22.18
N GLN A 213 -6.57 2.61 -23.02
CA GLN A 213 -6.63 2.00 -24.36
C GLN A 213 -6.97 0.50 -24.30
N VAL A 214 -6.48 -0.21 -23.28
CA VAL A 214 -6.60 -1.67 -23.18
C VAL A 214 -7.75 -2.12 -22.29
N ARG A 215 -8.57 -1.19 -21.79
CA ARG A 215 -9.61 -1.45 -20.79
C ARG A 215 -10.62 -2.52 -21.22
N ASP A 216 -11.03 -2.48 -22.49
CA ASP A 216 -12.05 -3.35 -23.05
C ASP A 216 -11.47 -4.59 -23.75
N LEU A 217 -10.17 -4.84 -23.61
CA LEU A 217 -9.51 -6.03 -24.15
C LEU A 217 -9.56 -7.18 -23.14
N ASP A 218 -9.76 -8.41 -23.62
CA ASP A 218 -9.70 -9.63 -22.79
C ASP A 218 -8.36 -9.77 -22.03
N GLU A 219 -7.28 -9.22 -22.60
CA GLU A 219 -5.94 -9.26 -22.02
C GLU A 219 -5.63 -8.10 -21.05
N CYS A 220 -6.63 -7.26 -20.69
CA CYS A 220 -6.43 -6.06 -19.86
C CYS A 220 -5.68 -6.37 -18.56
N ASP A 221 -6.07 -7.45 -17.86
CA ASP A 221 -5.47 -7.85 -16.58
C ASP A 221 -4.01 -8.30 -16.72
N ILE A 222 -3.67 -8.92 -17.86
CA ILE A 222 -2.29 -9.32 -18.18
C ILE A 222 -1.45 -8.07 -18.39
N ILE A 223 -1.93 -7.13 -19.19
CA ILE A 223 -1.23 -5.86 -19.47
C ILE A 223 -1.06 -5.06 -18.18
N ARG A 224 -2.10 -4.98 -17.34
CA ARG A 224 -2.04 -4.36 -16.01
C ARG A 224 -0.95 -4.99 -15.15
N THR A 225 -0.87 -6.32 -15.14
CA THR A 225 0.16 -7.06 -14.40
C THR A 225 1.56 -6.78 -14.91
N LEU A 226 1.75 -6.69 -16.24
CA LEU A 226 3.03 -6.33 -16.84
C LEU A 226 3.47 -4.91 -16.45
N LEU A 227 2.55 -3.96 -16.49
CA LEU A 227 2.79 -2.57 -16.07
C LEU A 227 3.12 -2.47 -14.58
N LEU A 228 2.45 -3.24 -13.72
CA LEU A 228 2.76 -3.33 -12.30
C LEU A 228 4.18 -3.87 -12.04
N ARG A 229 4.54 -4.97 -12.73
CA ARG A 229 5.85 -5.64 -12.54
C ARG A 229 7.03 -4.81 -13.04
N SER A 230 6.80 -3.92 -14.00
CA SER A 230 7.83 -3.01 -14.52
C SER A 230 8.23 -1.93 -13.50
N GLN A 231 7.35 -1.59 -12.56
CA GLN A 231 7.59 -0.55 -11.56
C GLN A 231 8.75 -0.88 -10.62
N SER A 232 9.33 0.17 -10.05
CA SER A 232 10.28 0.05 -8.94
C SER A 232 9.54 -0.20 -7.63
N GLN A 233 10.23 -0.71 -6.62
CA GLN A 233 9.65 -0.79 -5.28
C GLN A 233 9.78 0.58 -4.59
N ALA A 234 8.74 1.02 -3.90
CA ALA A 234 8.82 2.23 -3.08
C ALA A 234 9.66 2.01 -1.81
N GLU A 235 10.45 3.02 -1.44
CA GLU A 235 11.39 2.96 -0.31
C GLU A 235 11.37 4.25 0.52
N TYR A 236 11.98 4.20 1.70
CA TYR A 236 12.25 5.40 2.49
C TYR A 236 13.61 5.97 2.08
N SER A 237 13.65 7.29 1.86
CA SER A 237 14.83 8.02 1.41
C SER A 237 14.97 9.35 2.18
N PRO A 238 16.20 9.79 2.50
CA PRO A 238 16.45 11.14 3.04
C PRO A 238 16.21 12.24 2.00
N LYS A 239 16.26 11.89 0.72
CA LYS A 239 16.05 12.79 -0.42
C LYS A 239 14.64 12.62 -0.96
N ASN A 240 13.95 13.72 -1.21
CA ASN A 240 12.73 13.68 -1.99
C ASN A 240 13.07 13.39 -3.47
N LEU A 241 12.44 12.35 -4.02
CA LEU A 241 12.59 11.92 -5.41
C LEU A 241 11.21 11.76 -6.08
N GLY A 242 10.16 12.27 -5.46
CA GLY A 242 8.78 12.06 -5.87
C GLY A 242 8.26 10.64 -5.66
N HIS A 243 7.00 10.44 -6.03
CA HIS A 243 6.31 9.17 -5.92
C HIS A 243 5.53 8.86 -7.20
N PHE A 244 6.20 8.17 -8.13
CA PHE A 244 5.71 7.85 -9.48
C PHE A 244 4.27 7.31 -9.50
N GLY A 245 4.00 6.22 -8.77
CA GLY A 245 2.67 5.59 -8.79
C GLY A 245 1.53 6.45 -8.24
N LEU A 246 1.83 7.45 -7.40
CA LEU A 246 0.83 8.38 -6.84
C LEU A 246 0.82 9.73 -7.58
N ALA A 247 1.77 9.91 -8.51
CA ALA A 247 2.03 11.15 -9.23
C ALA A 247 2.21 12.37 -8.31
N TYR A 248 2.91 12.20 -7.17
CA TYR A 248 3.25 13.31 -6.28
C TYR A 248 4.73 13.70 -6.40
N ASP A 249 5.01 15.00 -6.41
CA ASP A 249 6.39 15.52 -6.39
C ASP A 249 7.08 15.31 -5.05
N ALA A 250 6.31 15.30 -3.95
CA ALA A 250 6.81 15.08 -2.60
C ALA A 250 5.78 14.25 -1.81
N TYR A 251 6.26 13.22 -1.10
CA TYR A 251 5.40 12.35 -0.30
C TYR A 251 6.14 11.79 0.92
N ALA A 252 5.52 11.82 2.10
CA ALA A 252 6.10 11.32 3.34
C ALA A 252 5.02 10.68 4.22
N HIS A 253 5.31 9.51 4.81
CA HIS A 253 4.33 8.83 5.66
C HIS A 253 4.23 9.49 7.05
N PHE A 254 3.06 10.02 7.39
CA PHE A 254 2.78 10.70 8.66
C PHE A 254 1.67 10.03 9.48
N THR A 255 0.71 9.39 8.82
CA THR A 255 -0.59 9.03 9.40
C THR A 255 -0.64 7.71 10.17
N SER A 256 0.50 7.04 10.43
CA SER A 256 0.52 5.74 11.13
C SER A 256 1.72 5.55 12.08
N PRO A 257 2.01 6.48 13.00
CA PRO A 257 3.15 6.41 13.92
C PRO A 257 3.11 5.23 14.90
N ILE A 258 1.93 4.65 15.14
CA ILE A 258 1.77 3.48 16.01
C ILE A 258 2.41 2.22 15.39
N ARG A 259 2.41 2.13 14.07
CA ARG A 259 2.80 0.92 13.32
C ARG A 259 3.96 1.12 12.36
N ARG A 260 4.42 2.34 12.13
CA ARG A 260 5.55 2.68 11.25
C ARG A 260 6.48 3.67 11.96
N TYR A 261 7.75 3.33 12.03
CA TYR A 261 8.77 4.16 12.68
C TYR A 261 9.09 5.45 11.89
N PRO A 262 9.10 5.47 10.54
CA PRO A 262 9.25 6.71 9.77
C PRO A 262 8.22 7.78 10.15
N ASP A 263 6.95 7.41 10.30
CA ASP A 263 5.90 8.31 10.77
C ASP A 263 6.21 8.85 12.18
N LEU A 264 6.72 8.01 13.09
CA LEU A 264 7.12 8.46 14.43
C LEU A 264 8.29 9.46 14.38
N LEU A 265 9.25 9.28 13.48
CA LEU A 265 10.34 10.24 13.26
C LEU A 265 9.80 11.57 12.76
N ILE A 266 8.87 11.54 11.81
CA ILE A 266 8.20 12.73 11.30
C ILE A 266 7.43 13.47 12.40
N HIS A 267 6.71 12.75 13.28
CA HIS A 267 6.02 13.36 14.42
C HIS A 267 7.02 14.07 15.36
N ARG A 268 8.21 13.50 15.57
CA ARG A 268 9.29 14.15 16.34
C ARG A 268 9.81 15.41 15.63
N ALA A 269 9.96 15.37 14.31
CA ALA A 269 10.40 16.51 13.50
C ALA A 269 9.43 17.69 13.60
N ILE A 270 8.14 17.42 13.35
CA ILE A 270 7.07 18.43 13.42
C ILE A 270 7.01 19.02 14.82
N ARG A 271 6.93 18.19 15.87
CA ARG A 271 6.89 18.64 17.27
C ARG A 271 8.06 19.55 17.62
N ALA A 272 9.28 19.18 17.22
CA ALA A 272 10.45 20.02 17.49
C ALA A 272 10.35 21.39 16.82
N LYS A 273 9.83 21.44 15.58
CA LYS A 273 9.64 22.69 14.85
C LYS A 273 8.56 23.57 15.46
N LEU A 274 7.44 22.99 15.89
CA LEU A 274 6.37 23.74 16.58
C LEU A 274 6.89 24.37 17.88
N ARG A 275 7.65 23.62 18.68
CA ARG A 275 8.20 24.11 19.95
C ARG A 275 9.29 25.17 19.77
N GLU A 276 10.06 25.11 18.68
CA GLU A 276 11.00 26.18 18.30
C GLU A 276 10.28 27.52 18.07
N LYS A 277 9.14 27.51 17.36
CA LYS A 277 8.33 28.71 17.13
C LYS A 277 7.83 29.34 18.43
N THR A 278 7.38 28.53 19.40
CA THR A 278 6.80 29.01 20.66
C THR A 278 7.83 29.57 21.66
N THR A 279 9.08 29.06 21.65
CA THR A 279 10.07 29.39 22.71
C THR A 279 11.00 30.56 22.37
N GLY A 280 10.97 31.07 21.13
CA GLY A 280 11.83 32.17 20.67
C GLY A 280 13.31 31.77 20.48
N LYS A 281 14.00 32.44 19.56
CA LYS A 281 15.39 32.10 19.14
C LYS A 281 16.39 32.07 20.29
N LEU A 282 16.24 32.95 21.29
CA LEU A 282 17.19 33.10 22.41
C LEU A 282 17.17 31.87 23.36
N ARG A 283 15.98 31.33 23.64
CA ARG A 283 15.82 30.16 24.54
C ARG A 283 16.16 28.85 23.83
N SER A 284 15.86 28.76 22.53
CA SER A 284 16.31 27.67 21.64
C SER A 284 17.84 27.55 21.60
N LEU A 285 18.56 28.69 21.51
CA LEU A 285 20.02 28.72 21.51
C LEU A 285 20.61 28.21 22.82
N LEU A 286 20.04 28.62 23.96
CA LEU A 286 20.45 28.17 25.30
C LEU A 286 20.20 26.66 25.51
N MET A 287 19.16 26.08 24.90
CA MET A 287 18.88 24.64 24.97
C MET A 287 19.80 23.77 24.10
N LYS A 288 20.57 24.34 23.16
CA LYS A 288 21.59 23.59 22.39
C LYS A 288 22.81 23.21 23.24
N LEU A 289 23.01 23.83 24.40
CA LEU A 289 24.09 23.48 25.33
C LEU A 289 23.74 22.19 26.08
N LYS A 290 24.52 21.13 25.84
CA LYS A 290 24.37 19.79 26.45
C LYS A 290 24.05 19.78 27.96
N PRO A 291 24.68 20.59 28.84
CA PRO A 291 24.38 20.54 30.27
C PRO A 291 22.98 21.04 30.63
N ILE A 292 22.42 22.03 29.92
CA ILE A 292 21.08 22.58 30.18
C ILE A 292 19.98 21.61 29.71
N ARG A 293 20.30 20.78 28.69
CA ARG A 293 19.42 19.76 28.10
C ARG A 293 19.03 18.63 29.07
N GLN A 294 19.91 18.29 30.01
CA GLN A 294 19.66 17.28 31.05
C GLN A 294 18.89 17.84 32.25
N LEU A 295 19.16 19.08 32.66
CA LEU A 295 18.56 19.73 33.83
C LEU A 295 17.08 20.08 33.67
N ALA A 296 16.62 20.35 32.44
CA ALA A 296 15.24 20.80 32.20
C ALA A 296 14.21 19.67 32.03
N GLY A 297 14.61 18.39 32.02
CA GLY A 297 13.69 17.25 31.77
C GLY A 297 12.99 17.27 30.38
N ILE A 298 13.38 18.21 29.52
CA ILE A 298 12.74 18.52 28.23
C ILE A 298 13.65 18.01 27.10
N SER A 299 13.47 16.76 26.69
CA SER A 299 14.21 16.13 25.58
C SER A 299 13.69 16.56 24.19
N ASN A 300 13.52 17.87 23.94
CA ASN A 300 12.65 18.40 22.86
C ASN A 300 13.32 18.94 21.58
N SER A 301 14.58 18.60 21.30
CA SER A 301 15.15 18.89 19.96
C SER A 301 15.08 17.61 19.14
N TYR A 302 14.59 17.72 17.90
CA TYR A 302 14.72 16.69 16.88
C TYR A 302 16.18 16.27 16.81
N PRO A 303 16.53 15.06 17.26
CA PRO A 303 17.92 14.72 17.54
C PRO A 303 18.67 14.26 16.30
N TYR A 304 17.97 14.08 15.17
CA TYR A 304 18.50 13.39 14.00
C TYR A 304 19.17 14.36 13.03
N ASP A 305 20.45 14.11 12.75
CA ASP A 305 21.15 14.73 11.64
C ASP A 305 20.94 13.96 10.32
N THR A 306 21.48 14.50 9.21
CA THR A 306 21.36 13.88 7.88
C THR A 306 21.92 12.47 7.83
N LYS A 307 23.02 12.20 8.54
CA LYS A 307 23.69 10.89 8.54
C LYS A 307 22.86 9.85 9.29
N GLU A 308 22.25 10.23 10.41
CA GLU A 308 21.33 9.37 11.15
C GLU A 308 20.08 9.06 10.32
N ILE A 309 19.53 10.05 9.60
CA ILE A 309 18.39 9.84 8.70
C ILE A 309 18.74 8.93 7.52
N GLU A 310 19.93 9.05 6.94
CA GLU A 310 20.43 8.12 5.92
C GLU A 310 20.45 6.68 6.44
N GLN A 311 21.02 6.44 7.63
CA GLN A 311 21.03 5.10 8.24
C GLN A 311 19.62 4.58 8.53
N LEU A 312 18.74 5.44 9.06
CA LEU A 312 17.35 5.09 9.34
C LEU A 312 16.55 4.78 8.07
N SER A 313 16.85 5.44 6.95
CA SER A 313 16.22 5.18 5.66
C SER A 313 16.46 3.75 5.19
N VAL A 314 17.72 3.29 5.26
CA VAL A 314 18.12 1.91 4.91
C VAL A 314 17.46 0.92 5.85
N HIS A 315 17.52 1.18 7.16
CA HIS A 315 16.92 0.29 8.16
C HIS A 315 15.40 0.15 7.98
N CYS A 316 14.66 1.26 7.85
CA CYS A 316 13.21 1.22 7.72
C CYS A 316 12.76 0.56 6.41
N SER A 317 13.46 0.81 5.31
CA SER A 317 13.20 0.15 4.02
C SER A 317 13.47 -1.35 4.08
N HIS A 318 14.57 -1.77 4.72
CA HIS A 318 14.87 -3.19 4.94
C HIS A 318 13.79 -3.88 5.80
N GLN A 319 13.43 -3.29 6.95
CA GLN A 319 12.41 -3.88 7.83
C GLN A 319 11.04 -3.96 7.18
N SER A 320 10.67 -2.99 6.34
CA SER A 320 9.43 -3.05 5.56
C SER A 320 9.42 -4.25 4.61
N ARG A 321 10.51 -4.45 3.85
CA ARG A 321 10.64 -5.59 2.93
C ARG A 321 10.61 -6.93 3.67
N GLN A 322 11.33 -7.02 4.78
CA GLN A 322 11.35 -8.22 5.60
C GLN A 322 9.97 -8.54 6.18
N ALA A 323 9.20 -7.52 6.60
CA ALA A 323 7.83 -7.72 7.07
C ALA A 323 6.92 -8.29 5.98
N ASP A 324 7.02 -7.78 4.75
CA ASP A 324 6.26 -8.27 3.60
C ASP A 324 6.63 -9.72 3.25
N GLU A 325 7.93 -10.04 3.25
CA GLU A 325 8.45 -11.39 2.96
C GLU A 325 7.94 -12.43 3.96
N VAL A 326 8.08 -12.16 5.26
CA VAL A 326 7.63 -13.08 6.31
C VAL A 326 6.10 -13.21 6.31
N SER A 327 5.37 -12.14 5.97
CA SER A 327 3.90 -12.20 5.86
C SER A 327 3.47 -13.11 4.70
N ARG A 328 4.13 -12.99 3.53
CA ARG A 328 3.91 -13.88 2.38
C ARG A 328 4.26 -15.33 2.69
N GLU A 329 5.34 -15.56 3.44
CA GLU A 329 5.73 -16.90 3.87
C GLU A 329 4.66 -17.60 4.72
N VAL A 330 4.07 -16.88 5.68
CA VAL A 330 2.98 -17.39 6.52
C VAL A 330 1.72 -17.63 5.70
N GLU A 331 1.39 -16.72 4.79
CA GLU A 331 0.29 -16.88 3.84
C GLU A 331 0.48 -18.13 2.97
N SER A 332 1.66 -18.34 2.39
CA SER A 332 1.97 -19.55 1.59
C SER A 332 1.82 -20.83 2.40
N ALA A 333 2.26 -20.83 3.67
CA ALA A 333 2.07 -21.97 4.56
C ALA A 333 0.58 -22.26 4.85
N LEU A 334 -0.23 -21.21 5.03
CA LEU A 334 -1.67 -21.32 5.24
C LEU A 334 -2.39 -21.79 3.97
N LYS A 335 -2.04 -21.27 2.80
CA LYS A 335 -2.54 -21.71 1.49
C LYS A 335 -2.20 -23.17 1.20
N CYS A 336 -0.97 -23.62 1.49
CA CYS A 336 -0.59 -25.02 1.39
C CYS A 336 -1.48 -25.91 2.27
N HIS A 337 -1.70 -25.52 3.54
CA HIS A 337 -2.58 -26.27 4.42
C HIS A 337 -4.02 -26.33 3.90
N TYR A 338 -4.54 -25.20 3.40
CA TYR A 338 -5.86 -25.10 2.80
C TYR A 338 -6.02 -26.01 1.58
N MET A 339 -4.99 -26.14 0.74
CA MET A 339 -5.05 -26.91 -0.50
C MET A 339 -4.92 -28.43 -0.33
N LYS A 340 -4.54 -28.94 0.86
CA LYS A 340 -4.37 -30.39 1.10
C LYS A 340 -5.58 -31.25 0.74
N PRO A 341 -6.83 -30.89 1.09
CA PRO A 341 -8.00 -31.70 0.76
C PRO A 341 -8.35 -31.72 -0.74
N PHE A 342 -7.68 -30.88 -1.54
CA PHE A 342 -7.96 -30.72 -2.97
C PHE A 342 -6.98 -31.50 -3.87
N ILE A 343 -6.04 -32.26 -3.29
CA ILE A 343 -5.16 -33.16 -4.05
C ILE A 343 -6.01 -34.11 -4.92
N GLY A 344 -5.64 -34.24 -6.19
CA GLY A 344 -6.34 -35.02 -7.21
C GLY A 344 -7.55 -34.33 -7.85
N ARG A 345 -7.90 -33.10 -7.44
CA ARG A 345 -9.00 -32.34 -8.04
C ARG A 345 -8.54 -31.44 -9.18
N ASN A 346 -9.45 -31.21 -10.12
CA ASN A 346 -9.25 -30.35 -11.28
C ASN A 346 -9.65 -28.91 -10.96
N PHE A 347 -8.89 -27.95 -11.49
CA PHE A 347 -9.21 -26.53 -11.43
C PHE A 347 -8.88 -25.85 -12.75
N MET A 348 -9.57 -24.75 -13.01
CA MET A 348 -9.17 -23.79 -14.04
C MET A 348 -8.24 -22.75 -13.40
N GLY A 349 -7.22 -22.36 -14.14
CA GLY A 349 -6.30 -21.31 -13.72
C GLY A 349 -5.61 -20.67 -14.92
N SER A 350 -5.02 -19.52 -14.65
CA SER A 350 -4.26 -18.76 -15.65
C SER A 350 -2.78 -18.77 -15.29
N VAL A 351 -1.90 -18.83 -16.28
CA VAL A 351 -0.45 -18.74 -16.05
C VAL A 351 -0.12 -17.35 -15.48
N SER A 352 0.32 -17.30 -14.23
CA SER A 352 0.69 -16.07 -13.51
C SER A 352 2.18 -15.75 -13.60
N GLY A 353 3.01 -16.73 -13.96
CA GLY A 353 4.46 -16.59 -14.07
C GLY A 353 5.09 -17.70 -14.91
N VAL A 354 6.18 -17.38 -15.60
CA VAL A 354 6.90 -18.34 -16.45
C VAL A 354 8.39 -18.29 -16.09
N THR A 355 8.99 -19.45 -15.84
CA THR A 355 10.41 -19.58 -15.51
C THR A 355 11.05 -20.71 -16.29
N HIS A 356 12.38 -20.78 -16.29
CA HIS A 356 13.12 -21.87 -16.95
C HIS A 356 12.82 -23.27 -16.39
N PHE A 357 12.18 -23.38 -15.21
CA PHE A 357 11.87 -24.66 -14.57
C PHE A 357 10.37 -25.00 -14.56
N GLY A 358 9.50 -24.16 -15.14
CA GLY A 358 8.07 -24.42 -15.21
C GLY A 358 7.21 -23.17 -15.30
N VAL A 359 5.91 -23.35 -15.13
CA VAL A 359 4.91 -22.26 -15.14
C VAL A 359 4.18 -22.20 -13.81
N PHE A 360 4.06 -21.00 -13.26
CA PHE A 360 3.17 -20.72 -12.14
C PHE A 360 1.77 -20.48 -12.67
N VAL A 361 0.79 -21.10 -12.04
CA VAL A 361 -0.63 -21.02 -12.39
C VAL A 361 -1.38 -20.53 -11.17
N GLU A 362 -2.18 -19.49 -11.36
CA GLU A 362 -3.08 -18.94 -10.37
C GLU A 362 -4.50 -19.41 -10.64
N LEU A 363 -5.13 -20.02 -9.63
CA LEU A 363 -6.48 -20.57 -9.74
C LEU A 363 -7.52 -19.45 -9.79
N GLU A 364 -8.54 -19.60 -10.64
CA GLU A 364 -9.57 -18.56 -10.82
C GLU A 364 -10.41 -18.34 -9.55
N GLU A 365 -10.81 -19.42 -8.87
CA GLU A 365 -11.75 -19.37 -7.75
C GLU A 365 -11.21 -18.69 -6.49
N ASN A 366 -9.93 -18.89 -6.19
CA ASN A 366 -9.34 -18.53 -4.89
C ASN A 366 -7.96 -17.84 -5.01
N ARG A 367 -7.48 -17.61 -6.24
CA ARG A 367 -6.21 -16.95 -6.56
C ARG A 367 -5.00 -17.56 -5.84
N ILE A 368 -5.07 -18.85 -5.52
CA ILE A 368 -3.94 -19.60 -5.02
C ILE A 368 -3.04 -19.93 -6.20
N GLU A 369 -1.74 -19.70 -6.03
CA GLU A 369 -0.73 -20.01 -7.02
C GLU A 369 -0.06 -21.36 -6.72
N GLY A 370 0.22 -22.12 -7.77
CA GLY A 370 1.02 -23.34 -7.72
C GLY A 370 1.90 -23.49 -8.96
N LEU A 371 2.89 -24.37 -8.88
CA LEU A 371 3.88 -24.61 -9.93
C LEU A 371 3.51 -25.87 -10.73
N ILE A 372 3.43 -25.75 -12.05
CA ILE A 372 3.57 -26.89 -12.96
C ILE A 372 5.07 -26.97 -13.34
N PRO A 373 5.82 -27.97 -12.84
CA PRO A 373 7.23 -28.11 -13.16
C PRO A 373 7.39 -28.52 -14.63
N LEU A 374 8.49 -28.13 -15.26
CA LEU A 374 8.79 -28.45 -16.65
C LEU A 374 8.80 -29.97 -16.90
N SER A 375 9.18 -30.77 -15.90
CA SER A 375 9.14 -32.25 -15.97
C SER A 375 7.73 -32.84 -16.11
N SER A 376 6.67 -32.06 -15.85
CA SER A 376 5.28 -32.47 -16.07
C SER A 376 4.78 -32.17 -17.49
N PHE A 377 5.58 -31.52 -18.34
CA PHE A 377 5.21 -31.20 -19.71
C PHE A 377 5.42 -32.47 -20.56
N GLN A 378 4.39 -32.91 -21.28
CA GLN A 378 4.47 -34.14 -22.07
C GLN A 378 5.20 -33.91 -23.41
N ASN A 379 6.04 -34.87 -23.79
CA ASN A 379 6.57 -35.11 -25.15
C ASN A 379 6.83 -33.86 -26.01
N GLY A 380 7.84 -33.09 -25.65
CA GLY A 380 8.37 -32.02 -26.50
C GLY A 380 9.61 -31.37 -25.93
N ASP A 381 10.47 -30.87 -26.81
CA ASP A 381 11.53 -29.94 -26.44
C ASP A 381 10.89 -28.58 -26.20
N PHE A 382 10.85 -28.16 -24.93
CA PHE A 382 10.33 -26.86 -24.52
C PHE A 382 11.47 -25.88 -24.34
N GLU A 383 11.39 -24.75 -25.04
CA GLU A 383 12.33 -23.65 -24.92
C GLU A 383 11.76 -22.53 -24.06
N PHE A 384 12.56 -22.03 -23.14
CA PHE A 384 12.23 -20.88 -22.30
C PHE A 384 12.84 -19.61 -22.88
N ASP A 385 11.98 -18.64 -23.23
CA ASP A 385 12.38 -17.28 -23.54
C ASP A 385 12.20 -16.40 -22.29
N ALA A 386 13.33 -16.02 -21.69
CA ALA A 386 13.36 -15.19 -20.48
C ALA A 386 12.87 -13.75 -20.71
N ILE A 387 13.03 -13.22 -21.93
CA ILE A 387 12.66 -11.84 -22.25
C ILE A 387 11.15 -11.77 -22.51
N LYS A 388 10.63 -12.74 -23.27
CA LYS A 388 9.21 -12.86 -23.60
C LYS A 388 8.38 -13.50 -22.49
N GLN A 389 9.03 -14.01 -21.44
CA GLN A 389 8.39 -14.76 -20.35
C GLN A 389 7.47 -15.86 -20.89
N LYS A 390 8.04 -16.68 -21.76
CA LYS A 390 7.32 -17.69 -22.54
C LYS A 390 8.03 -19.04 -22.46
N ILE A 391 7.27 -20.11 -22.35
CA ILE A 391 7.73 -21.48 -22.62
C ILE A 391 6.98 -21.99 -23.85
N SER A 392 7.70 -22.51 -24.84
CA SER A 392 7.06 -23.06 -26.04
C SER A 392 7.73 -24.31 -26.59
N SER A 393 6.90 -25.16 -27.18
CA SER A 393 7.28 -26.24 -28.07
C SER A 393 6.77 -25.95 -29.50
N GLN A 394 6.93 -26.90 -30.42
CA GLN A 394 6.41 -26.79 -31.78
C GLN A 394 4.89 -26.63 -31.86
N THR A 395 4.15 -27.12 -30.85
CA THR A 395 2.68 -27.16 -30.87
C THR A 395 2.03 -26.32 -29.78
N THR A 396 2.76 -26.04 -28.69
CA THR A 396 2.16 -25.45 -27.48
C THR A 396 2.99 -24.27 -27.00
N THR A 397 2.33 -23.20 -26.59
CA THR A 397 2.96 -22.01 -26.01
C THR A 397 2.25 -21.66 -24.71
N PHE A 398 3.03 -21.41 -23.66
CA PHE A 398 2.57 -20.90 -22.38
C PHE A 398 3.20 -19.53 -22.13
N THR A 399 2.34 -18.52 -21.99
CA THR A 399 2.70 -17.14 -21.62
C THR A 399 1.79 -16.67 -20.50
N LEU A 400 2.07 -15.51 -19.91
CA LEU A 400 1.19 -14.90 -18.91
C LEU A 400 -0.25 -14.80 -19.42
N GLY A 401 -1.19 -15.24 -18.57
CA GLY A 401 -2.62 -15.29 -18.84
C GLY A 401 -3.09 -16.46 -19.70
N THR A 402 -2.19 -17.33 -20.17
CA THR A 402 -2.60 -18.57 -20.84
C THR A 402 -3.49 -19.38 -19.90
N GLN A 403 -4.71 -19.68 -20.33
CA GLN A 403 -5.67 -20.47 -19.57
C GLN A 403 -5.31 -21.94 -19.63
N VAL A 404 -5.32 -22.61 -18.47
CA VAL A 404 -4.91 -24.00 -18.32
C VAL A 404 -5.83 -24.73 -17.35
N ASN A 405 -6.16 -25.98 -17.71
CA ASN A 405 -6.77 -26.92 -16.78
C ASN A 405 -5.68 -27.66 -16.04
N ILE A 406 -5.76 -27.68 -14.71
CA ILE A 406 -4.75 -28.29 -13.85
C ILE A 406 -5.36 -29.33 -12.92
N ILE A 407 -4.52 -30.26 -12.46
CA ILE A 407 -4.78 -31.16 -11.34
C ILE A 407 -3.83 -30.81 -10.20
N VAL A 408 -4.36 -30.74 -8.96
CA VAL A 408 -3.51 -30.61 -7.78
C VAL A 408 -2.76 -31.91 -7.54
N LYS A 409 -1.45 -31.94 -7.82
CA LYS A 409 -0.63 -33.14 -7.72
C LYS A 409 -0.17 -33.40 -6.30
N GLU A 410 0.48 -32.40 -5.70
CA GLU A 410 1.16 -32.54 -4.42
C GLU A 410 1.24 -31.21 -3.68
N ILE A 411 1.28 -31.27 -2.34
CA ILE A 411 1.53 -30.12 -1.46
C ILE A 411 2.79 -30.37 -0.64
N ASP A 412 3.90 -29.73 -1.00
CA ASP A 412 5.11 -29.74 -0.18
C ASP A 412 4.96 -28.71 0.95
N SER A 413 4.54 -29.18 2.12
CA SER A 413 4.37 -28.34 3.31
C SER A 413 5.70 -27.82 3.88
N LYS A 414 6.82 -28.51 3.61
CA LYS A 414 8.14 -28.09 4.11
C LYS A 414 8.67 -26.92 3.29
N GLN A 415 8.57 -27.03 1.96
CA GLN A 415 8.96 -25.96 1.04
C GLN A 415 7.86 -24.91 0.83
N ARG A 416 6.66 -25.14 1.37
CA ARG A 416 5.47 -24.27 1.20
C ARG A 416 5.11 -24.08 -0.28
N LYS A 417 5.17 -25.17 -1.04
CA LYS A 417 4.88 -25.20 -2.47
C LYS A 417 3.66 -26.07 -2.76
N ILE A 418 2.87 -25.61 -3.71
CA ILE A 418 1.75 -26.33 -4.29
C ILE A 418 2.18 -26.74 -5.69
N ILE A 419 2.14 -28.05 -5.99
CA ILE A 419 2.55 -28.60 -7.27
C ILE A 419 1.32 -29.04 -8.04
N PHE A 420 1.24 -28.60 -9.29
CA PHE A 420 0.19 -28.91 -10.24
C PHE A 420 0.72 -29.79 -11.37
N ASN A 421 -0.19 -30.46 -12.06
CA ASN A 421 0.01 -31.05 -13.38
C ASN A 421 -1.03 -30.47 -14.34
N PHE A 422 -0.76 -30.51 -15.64
CA PHE A 422 -1.82 -30.36 -16.63
C PHE A 422 -2.87 -31.47 -16.45
N ALA A 423 -4.14 -31.11 -16.56
CA ALA A 423 -5.26 -32.03 -16.41
C ALA A 423 -5.42 -32.98 -17.60
#